data_AF-A0A8H6QCP6-F1
#
_entry.id   AF-A0A8H6QCP6-F1
#
_cell.length_a   1.000
_cell.length_b   1.000
_cell.length_c   1.000
_cell.angle_alpha   90.00
_cell.angle_beta   90.00
_cell.angle_gamma   90.00
#
_symmetry.space_group_name_H-M   'P 1'
#
loop_
_entity.id
_entity.type
_entity.pdbx_description
1 polymer ?
#
loop_
_entity_poly.entity_id
_entity_poly.type
_entity_poly.pdbx_seq_one_letter_code
_entity_poly.pdbx_strand_id
1 'polypeptide(L)'
;MAESSNSAAASGQAQNAASKTTPKPANPAFRMLGLPNFRFKLPSRNWLIFFTITGSLTAAIVYDRRERRRVQEKWCDLVAHLSKETLPIEQTRRKLTVFLAAPPGDGLRIAREHFKEYVKPILVAAALDYTVIEGRREGDVRAILAEQIRKHRRKAGEPSSVVEEVGNEDIIADARQKIGVVEEPGPKGDLVIGRHTWKEYIRGLHEGWLGPLDPPSPPAAPAEEPEEGGSGEKG
;
A
#
# COMPACT_ATOMS: atom_id res chain seq x y z
N MET A 1 20.94 -43.10 48.30
CA MET A 1 20.67 -44.52 48.03
C MET A 1 20.53 -44.64 46.52
N ALA A 2 21.59 -45.06 45.81
CA ALA A 2 21.83 -46.47 45.45
C ALA A 2 20.68 -46.98 44.55
N GLU A 3 20.85 -47.50 43.33
CA GLU A 3 21.97 -48.09 42.62
C GLU A 3 21.56 -48.22 41.14
N SER A 4 22.55 -48.17 40.26
CA SER A 4 22.49 -48.74 38.92
C SER A 4 22.35 -50.26 38.98
N SER A 5 21.45 -50.85 38.20
CA SER A 5 21.68 -52.20 37.67
C SER A 5 21.04 -52.40 36.31
N ASN A 6 21.91 -52.91 35.44
CA ASN A 6 21.76 -53.24 34.04
C ASN A 6 20.97 -54.56 33.94
N SER A 7 19.94 -54.62 33.11
CA SER A 7 19.30 -55.89 32.73
C SER A 7 19.18 -55.96 31.22
N ALA A 8 20.06 -56.77 30.64
CA ALA A 8 20.02 -57.17 29.25
C ALA A 8 18.83 -58.11 29.03
N ALA A 9 17.88 -57.69 28.20
CA ALA A 9 16.88 -58.57 27.63
C ALA A 9 17.16 -58.71 26.14
N ALA A 10 17.64 -59.90 25.76
CA ALA A 10 17.79 -60.34 24.40
C ALA A 10 16.42 -60.35 23.70
N SER A 11 16.21 -59.44 22.76
CA SER A 11 15.09 -59.50 21.82
C SER A 11 15.52 -60.23 20.56
N GLY A 12 14.85 -61.35 20.30
CA GLY A 12 15.09 -62.22 19.15
C GLY A 12 15.00 -61.44 17.83
N GLN A 13 16.08 -61.52 17.05
CA GLN A 13 16.08 -61.14 15.65
C GLN A 13 15.18 -62.09 14.87
N ALA A 14 13.94 -61.67 14.60
CA ALA A 14 13.20 -62.17 13.45
C ALA A 14 13.86 -61.60 12.19
N GLN A 15 14.69 -62.42 11.56
CA GLN A 15 15.26 -62.16 10.24
C GLN A 15 14.11 -62.00 9.24
N ASN A 16 13.77 -60.75 8.90
CA ASN A 16 12.94 -60.46 7.73
C ASN A 16 13.73 -60.87 6.49
N ALA A 17 13.47 -62.07 5.99
CA ALA A 17 13.96 -62.56 4.72
C ALA A 17 13.47 -61.63 3.60
N ALA A 18 14.35 -60.73 3.16
CA ALA A 18 14.12 -59.91 1.99
C ALA A 18 14.04 -60.81 0.76
N SER A 19 12.84 -61.03 0.23
CA SER A 19 12.62 -61.65 -1.06
C SER A 19 13.22 -60.74 -2.15
N LYS A 20 14.31 -61.20 -2.78
CA LYS A 20 14.84 -60.57 -4.00
C LYS A 20 13.83 -60.77 -5.11
N THR A 21 12.97 -59.78 -5.32
CA THR A 21 12.07 -59.74 -6.47
C THR A 21 12.89 -59.46 -7.74
N THR A 22 12.71 -60.32 -8.74
CA THR A 22 13.30 -60.19 -10.08
C THR A 22 12.85 -58.87 -10.73
N PRO A 23 13.72 -58.17 -11.48
CA PRO A 23 13.35 -56.92 -12.11
C PRO A 23 12.29 -57.16 -13.19
N LYS A 24 11.10 -56.59 -13.01
CA LYS A 24 10.01 -56.64 -14.01
C LYS A 24 10.49 -56.10 -15.38
N PRO A 25 10.02 -56.71 -16.49
CA PRO A 25 10.46 -56.35 -17.84
C PRO A 25 10.09 -54.91 -18.19
N ALA A 26 10.96 -54.25 -18.95
CA ALA A 26 10.76 -52.89 -19.43
C ALA A 26 9.52 -52.79 -20.33
N ASN A 27 8.78 -51.69 -20.22
CA ASN A 27 7.58 -51.45 -21.04
C ASN A 27 7.95 -51.43 -22.53
N PRO A 28 7.39 -52.32 -23.36
CA PRO A 28 7.82 -52.52 -24.76
C PRO A 28 7.62 -51.29 -25.64
N ALA A 29 6.62 -50.46 -25.33
CA ALA A 29 6.33 -49.22 -26.05
C ALA A 29 7.50 -48.21 -26.01
N PHE A 30 8.17 -48.05 -24.86
CA PHE A 30 9.30 -47.11 -24.74
C PHE A 30 10.55 -47.59 -25.47
N ARG A 31 10.72 -48.91 -25.58
CA ARG A 31 11.83 -49.53 -26.32
C ARG A 31 11.68 -49.36 -27.83
N MET A 32 10.45 -49.37 -28.35
CA MET A 32 10.17 -49.14 -29.77
C MET A 32 10.37 -47.67 -30.18
N LEU A 33 10.22 -46.73 -29.23
CA LEU A 33 10.45 -45.29 -29.43
C LEU A 33 11.92 -44.87 -29.24
N GLY A 34 12.85 -45.80 -28.99
CA GLY A 34 14.27 -45.50 -28.78
C GLY A 34 14.57 -44.72 -27.50
N LEU A 35 13.59 -44.57 -26.60
CA LEU A 35 13.74 -43.83 -25.36
C LEU A 35 14.36 -44.73 -24.28
N PRO A 36 15.29 -44.20 -23.45
CA PRO A 36 15.83 -44.95 -22.33
C PRO A 36 14.70 -45.32 -21.35
N ASN A 37 14.83 -46.46 -20.69
CA ASN A 37 13.85 -46.91 -19.69
C ASN A 37 13.86 -45.98 -18.48
N PHE A 38 13.06 -44.92 -18.50
CA PHE A 38 12.86 -44.03 -17.35
C PHE A 38 12.22 -44.81 -16.20
N ARG A 39 13.05 -45.22 -15.24
CA ARG A 39 12.56 -45.80 -13.99
C ARG A 39 12.17 -44.64 -13.08
N PHE A 40 10.95 -44.13 -13.24
CA PHE A 40 10.32 -43.22 -12.29
C PHE A 40 10.10 -43.95 -10.95
N LYS A 41 11.19 -44.16 -10.21
CA LYS A 41 11.11 -44.62 -8.83
C LYS A 41 10.52 -43.47 -8.04
N LEU A 42 9.43 -43.75 -7.33
CA LEU A 42 8.85 -42.78 -6.41
C LEU A 42 9.96 -42.33 -5.44
N PRO A 43 10.05 -41.03 -5.13
CA PRO A 43 10.94 -40.55 -4.09
C PRO A 43 10.68 -41.32 -2.79
N SER A 44 11.70 -41.45 -1.93
CA SER A 44 11.50 -42.08 -0.62
C SER A 44 10.43 -41.34 0.19
N ARG A 45 9.87 -42.00 1.22
CA ARG A 45 8.79 -41.44 2.07
C ARG A 45 9.08 -40.01 2.54
N ASN A 46 10.30 -39.73 3.00
CA ASN A 46 10.68 -38.40 3.50
C ASN A 46 10.72 -37.36 2.38
N TRP A 47 11.20 -37.75 1.19
CA TRP A 47 11.20 -36.89 0.01
C TRP A 47 9.78 -36.59 -0.50
N LEU A 48 8.89 -37.59 -0.48
CA LEU A 48 7.48 -37.36 -0.82
C LEU A 48 6.83 -36.38 0.15
N ILE A 49 7.01 -36.57 1.47
CA ILE A 49 6.48 -35.65 2.48
C ILE A 49 7.00 -34.23 2.22
N PHE A 50 8.31 -34.07 1.99
CA PHE A 50 8.91 -32.79 1.67
C PHE A 50 8.27 -32.13 0.44
N PHE A 51 8.22 -32.83 -0.69
CA PHE A 51 7.64 -32.30 -1.91
C PHE A 51 6.15 -32.01 -1.79
N THR A 52 5.40 -32.79 -1.02
CA THR A 52 3.97 -32.50 -0.80
C THR A 52 3.76 -31.23 0.01
N ILE A 53 4.57 -30.97 1.05
CA ILE A 53 4.45 -29.76 1.89
C ILE A 53 4.95 -28.53 1.13
N THR A 54 6.14 -28.61 0.52
CA THR A 54 6.68 -27.49 -0.25
C THR A 54 5.85 -27.21 -1.49
N GLY A 55 5.37 -28.27 -2.17
CA GLY A 55 4.51 -28.17 -3.34
C GLY A 55 3.15 -27.56 -3.01
N SER A 56 2.51 -27.96 -1.90
CA SER A 56 1.23 -27.37 -1.48
C SER A 56 1.36 -25.90 -1.11
N LEU A 57 2.41 -25.52 -0.36
CA LEU A 57 2.66 -24.12 0.00
C LEU A 57 2.95 -23.26 -1.23
N THR A 58 3.78 -23.76 -2.15
CA THR A 58 4.10 -23.06 -3.40
C THR A 58 2.87 -22.91 -4.28
N ALA A 59 2.06 -23.96 -4.41
CA ALA A 59 0.82 -23.92 -5.16
C ALA A 59 -0.17 -22.89 -4.58
N ALA A 60 -0.28 -22.81 -3.25
CA ALA A 60 -1.12 -21.80 -2.60
C ALA A 60 -0.68 -20.36 -2.91
N ILE A 61 0.62 -20.07 -2.82
CA ILE A 61 1.16 -18.72 -3.15
C ILE A 61 0.94 -18.37 -4.63
N VAL A 62 1.17 -19.33 -5.54
CA VAL A 62 0.99 -19.11 -6.98
C VAL A 62 -0.49 -18.91 -7.31
N TYR A 63 -1.37 -19.68 -6.68
CA TYR A 63 -2.82 -19.55 -6.84
C TYR A 63 -3.30 -18.15 -6.41
N ASP A 64 -2.87 -17.69 -5.23
CA ASP A 64 -3.24 -16.37 -4.72
C ASP A 64 -2.76 -15.24 -5.65
N ARG A 65 -1.51 -15.30 -6.13
CA ARG A 65 -0.98 -14.33 -7.10
C ARG A 65 -1.74 -14.33 -8.42
N ARG A 66 -2.21 -15.50 -8.86
CA ARG A 66 -3.01 -15.63 -10.09
C ARG A 66 -4.39 -15.03 -9.91
N GLU A 67 -5.07 -15.32 -8.81
CA GLU A 67 -6.38 -14.75 -8.50
C GLU A 67 -6.30 -13.23 -8.30
N ARG A 68 -5.27 -12.73 -7.61
CA ARG A 68 -5.02 -11.28 -7.50
C ARG A 68 -4.94 -10.61 -8.87
N ARG A 69 -4.18 -11.19 -9.82
CA ARG A 69 -4.06 -10.66 -11.19
C ARG A 69 -5.39 -10.72 -11.94
N ARG A 70 -6.13 -11.81 -11.81
CA ARG A 70 -7.44 -11.99 -12.46
C ARG A 70 -8.46 -10.96 -11.97
N VAL A 71 -8.49 -10.71 -10.66
CA VAL A 71 -9.37 -9.68 -10.08
C VAL A 71 -8.95 -8.29 -10.53
N GLN A 72 -7.65 -8.00 -10.53
CA GLN A 72 -7.12 -6.73 -11.01
C GLN A 72 -7.50 -6.47 -12.48
N GLU A 73 -7.32 -7.47 -13.35
CA GLU A 73 -7.66 -7.40 -14.78
C GLU A 73 -9.16 -7.12 -14.96
N LYS A 74 -10.03 -7.84 -14.24
CA LYS A 74 -11.48 -7.60 -14.25
C LYS A 74 -11.83 -6.13 -13.96
N TRP A 75 -11.23 -5.52 -12.94
CA TRP A 75 -11.50 -4.11 -12.60
C TRP A 75 -10.89 -3.14 -13.61
N CYS A 76 -9.71 -3.45 -14.16
CA CYS A 76 -9.10 -2.63 -15.20
C CYS A 76 -9.98 -2.62 -16.46
N ASP A 77 -10.49 -3.79 -16.89
CA ASP A 77 -11.34 -3.92 -18.07
C ASP A 77 -12.65 -3.14 -17.92
N LEU A 78 -13.24 -3.15 -16.72
CA LEU A 78 -14.46 -2.39 -16.44
C LEU A 78 -14.28 -0.89 -16.63
N VAL A 79 -13.11 -0.34 -16.27
CA VAL A 79 -12.83 1.10 -16.33
C VAL A 79 -12.13 1.51 -17.65
N ALA A 80 -11.59 0.55 -18.41
CA ALA A 80 -10.82 0.80 -19.62
C ALA A 80 -11.58 1.62 -20.70
N HIS A 81 -12.91 1.59 -20.71
CA HIS A 81 -13.70 2.40 -21.65
C HIS A 81 -13.50 3.92 -21.45
N LEU A 82 -13.29 4.37 -20.19
CA LEU A 82 -13.05 5.78 -19.88
C LEU A 82 -11.79 6.33 -20.55
N SER A 83 -10.79 5.49 -20.81
CA SER A 83 -9.57 5.90 -21.50
C SER A 83 -9.79 6.29 -22.97
N LYS A 84 -10.88 5.81 -23.59
CA LYS A 84 -11.18 6.01 -25.02
C LYS A 84 -12.04 7.23 -25.29
N GLU A 85 -12.60 7.83 -24.24
CA GLU A 85 -13.42 9.04 -24.37
C GLU A 85 -12.56 10.22 -24.80
N THR A 86 -12.90 10.78 -25.96
CA THR A 86 -12.24 11.95 -26.53
C THR A 86 -12.69 13.21 -25.83
N LEU A 87 -11.75 14.09 -25.50
CA LEU A 87 -12.03 15.39 -24.90
C LEU A 87 -11.75 16.51 -25.91
N PRO A 88 -12.49 17.63 -25.84
CA PRO A 88 -12.16 18.84 -26.58
C PRO A 88 -10.75 19.36 -26.25
N ILE A 89 -10.10 20.02 -27.21
CA ILE A 89 -8.73 20.53 -27.07
C ILE A 89 -8.63 21.61 -25.98
N GLU A 90 -9.72 22.34 -25.77
CA GLU A 90 -9.86 23.39 -24.75
C GLU A 90 -10.06 22.84 -23.34
N GLN A 91 -10.22 21.51 -23.18
CA GLN A 91 -10.54 20.90 -21.91
C GLN A 91 -9.42 19.98 -21.41
N THR A 92 -9.07 20.14 -20.13
CA THR A 92 -8.21 19.18 -19.43
C THR A 92 -9.05 18.18 -18.66
N ARG A 93 -8.65 16.90 -18.77
CA ARG A 93 -9.23 15.76 -18.06
C ARG A 93 -9.14 15.96 -16.55
N ARG A 94 -10.13 15.46 -15.80
CA ARG A 94 -10.19 15.64 -14.35
C ARG A 94 -9.03 14.92 -13.65
N LYS A 95 -8.44 15.62 -12.67
CA LYS A 95 -7.41 15.06 -11.79
C LYS A 95 -8.03 14.59 -10.48
N LEU A 96 -7.72 13.36 -10.06
CA LEU A 96 -8.19 12.80 -8.79
C LEU A 96 -7.21 13.12 -7.66
N THR A 97 -7.72 13.40 -6.46
CA THR A 97 -6.87 13.56 -5.28
C THR A 97 -6.92 12.29 -4.44
N VAL A 98 -5.79 11.64 -4.24
CA VAL A 98 -5.68 10.42 -3.43
C VAL A 98 -5.07 10.76 -2.08
N PHE A 99 -5.81 10.52 -1.00
CA PHE A 99 -5.34 10.69 0.36
C PHE A 99 -4.86 9.34 0.92
N LEU A 100 -3.61 9.32 1.40
CA LEU A 100 -3.04 8.20 2.12
C LEU A 100 -2.45 8.67 3.45
N ALA A 101 -2.64 7.88 4.50
CA ALA A 101 -1.92 8.02 5.75
C ALA A 101 -1.23 6.69 6.09
N ALA A 102 -0.19 6.75 6.90
CA ALA A 102 0.38 5.55 7.52
C ALA A 102 -0.69 4.85 8.39
N PRO A 103 -0.80 3.51 8.34
CA PRO A 103 -1.63 2.79 9.29
C PRO A 103 -1.05 2.93 10.71
N PRO A 104 -1.88 2.83 11.76
CA PRO A 104 -1.42 3.07 13.13
C PRO A 104 -0.36 2.03 13.52
N GLY A 105 0.75 2.50 14.08
CA GLY A 105 1.87 1.64 14.49
C GLY A 105 2.78 1.17 13.37
N ASP A 106 2.53 1.58 12.12
CA ASP A 106 3.39 1.28 10.96
C ASP A 106 3.78 2.57 10.21
N GLY A 107 4.58 2.43 9.17
CA GLY A 107 4.98 3.51 8.28
C GLY A 107 4.11 3.67 7.04
N LEU A 108 4.31 4.79 6.35
CA LEU A 108 3.64 5.11 5.08
C LEU A 108 3.95 4.12 3.94
N ARG A 109 5.03 3.34 4.06
CA ARG A 109 5.46 2.39 3.02
C ARG A 109 4.37 1.38 2.69
N ILE A 110 3.70 0.83 3.70
CA ILE A 110 2.65 -0.17 3.52
C ILE A 110 1.46 0.41 2.78
N ALA A 111 0.98 1.58 3.20
CA ALA A 111 -0.11 2.28 2.51
C ALA A 111 0.23 2.56 1.03
N ARG A 112 1.47 2.98 0.75
CA ARG A 112 1.95 3.22 -0.62
C ARG A 112 2.01 1.94 -1.45
N GLU A 113 2.46 0.83 -0.86
CA GLU A 113 2.52 -0.46 -1.53
C GLU A 113 1.12 -0.95 -1.88
N HIS A 114 0.16 -0.87 -0.95
CA HIS A 114 -1.24 -1.20 -1.22
C HIS A 114 -1.84 -0.34 -2.33
N PHE A 115 -1.57 0.98 -2.34
CA PHE A 115 -2.04 1.83 -3.43
C PHE A 115 -1.43 1.45 -4.78
N LYS A 116 -0.12 1.22 -4.82
CA LYS A 116 0.58 0.83 -6.05
C LYS A 116 0.10 -0.52 -6.58
N GLU A 117 -0.23 -1.45 -5.69
CA GLU A 117 -0.63 -2.81 -6.05
C GLU A 117 -2.09 -2.89 -6.48
N TYR A 118 -3.01 -2.29 -5.72
CA TYR A 118 -4.45 -2.51 -5.92
C TYR A 118 -5.16 -1.37 -6.65
N VAL A 119 -4.75 -0.13 -6.43
CA VAL A 119 -5.50 1.04 -6.90
C VAL A 119 -4.89 1.64 -8.17
N LYS A 120 -3.57 1.84 -8.17
CA LYS A 120 -2.84 2.44 -9.28
C LYS A 120 -3.15 1.79 -10.63
N PRO A 121 -3.19 0.44 -10.77
CA PRO A 121 -3.46 -0.18 -12.06
C PRO A 121 -4.83 0.20 -12.63
N ILE A 122 -5.84 0.36 -11.77
CA ILE A 122 -7.20 0.76 -12.17
C ILE A 122 -7.20 2.20 -12.69
N LEU A 123 -6.54 3.12 -11.98
CA LEU A 123 -6.42 4.53 -12.42
C LEU A 123 -5.64 4.66 -13.73
N VAL A 124 -4.59 3.85 -13.91
CA VAL A 124 -3.79 3.81 -15.14
C VAL A 124 -4.60 3.25 -16.31
N ALA A 125 -5.38 2.19 -16.10
CA ALA A 125 -6.26 1.63 -17.13
C ALA A 125 -7.33 2.64 -17.60
N ALA A 126 -7.76 3.52 -16.70
CA ALA A 126 -8.71 4.61 -17.00
C ALA A 126 -8.07 5.82 -17.72
N ALA A 127 -6.73 5.89 -17.78
CA ALA A 127 -5.98 7.09 -18.16
C ALA A 127 -6.41 8.33 -17.36
N LEU A 128 -6.49 8.19 -16.03
CA LEU A 128 -6.80 9.27 -15.10
C LEU A 128 -5.55 9.75 -14.36
N ASP A 129 -5.31 11.05 -14.41
CA ASP A 129 -4.25 11.69 -13.64
C ASP A 129 -4.65 11.80 -12.18
N TYR A 130 -3.69 11.61 -11.28
CA TYR A 130 -3.92 11.70 -9.85
C TYR A 130 -2.82 12.47 -9.11
N THR A 131 -3.20 13.26 -8.10
CA THR A 131 -2.30 13.75 -7.06
C THR A 131 -2.35 12.81 -5.87
N VAL A 132 -1.22 12.63 -5.19
CA VAL A 132 -1.17 11.83 -3.97
C VAL A 132 -0.78 12.75 -2.82
N ILE A 133 -1.64 12.82 -1.81
CA ILE A 133 -1.41 13.51 -0.55
C ILE A 133 -1.09 12.46 0.50
N GLU A 134 0.08 12.59 1.12
CA GLU A 134 0.63 11.60 2.04
C GLU A 134 0.77 12.18 3.44
N GLY A 135 0.05 11.62 4.41
CA GLY A 135 0.22 11.89 5.83
C GLY A 135 1.26 10.98 6.45
N ARG A 136 2.35 11.54 6.98
CA ARG A 136 3.41 10.77 7.64
C ARG A 136 3.11 10.57 9.13
N ARG A 137 2.50 11.58 9.74
CA ARG A 137 2.08 11.62 11.14
C ARG A 137 0.57 11.74 11.23
N GLU A 138 0.04 11.35 12.38
CA GLU A 138 -1.37 11.54 12.70
C GLU A 138 -1.71 13.04 12.67
N GLY A 139 -2.79 13.39 11.97
CA GLY A 139 -3.26 14.76 11.81
C GLY A 139 -2.68 15.49 10.60
N ASP A 140 -1.68 14.93 9.91
CA ASP A 140 -1.12 15.56 8.71
C ASP A 140 -2.18 15.69 7.60
N VAL A 141 -2.97 14.64 7.35
CA VAL A 141 -4.00 14.66 6.29
C VAL A 141 -5.08 15.68 6.62
N ARG A 142 -5.49 15.72 7.90
CA ARG A 142 -6.43 16.71 8.41
C ARG A 142 -5.94 18.14 8.16
N ALA A 143 -4.69 18.44 8.55
CA ALA A 143 -4.10 19.77 8.43
C ALA A 143 -3.96 20.19 6.96
N ILE A 144 -3.45 19.30 6.10
CA ILE A 144 -3.29 19.57 4.67
C ILE A 144 -4.64 19.88 4.02
N LEU A 145 -5.66 19.06 4.28
CA LEU A 145 -6.99 19.28 3.70
C LEU A 145 -7.63 20.58 4.22
N ALA A 146 -7.53 20.85 5.53
CA ALA A 146 -8.06 22.08 6.11
C ALA A 146 -7.40 23.31 5.47
N GLU A 147 -6.08 23.30 5.29
CA GLU A 147 -5.35 24.38 4.60
C GLU A 147 -5.73 24.52 3.13
N GLN A 148 -5.94 23.42 2.41
CA GLN A 148 -6.42 23.47 1.03
C GLN A 148 -7.81 24.14 0.93
N ILE A 149 -8.72 23.83 1.85
CA ILE A 149 -10.05 24.45 1.91
C ILE A 149 -9.94 25.92 2.31
N ARG A 150 -9.12 26.26 3.31
CA ARG A 150 -8.86 27.66 3.70
C ARG A 150 -8.29 28.47 2.54
N LYS A 151 -7.35 27.91 1.77
CA LYS A 151 -6.80 28.53 0.56
C LYS A 151 -7.88 28.73 -0.51
N HIS A 152 -8.73 27.73 -0.74
CA HIS A 152 -9.86 27.87 -1.66
C HIS A 152 -10.83 28.99 -1.25
N ARG A 153 -11.15 29.09 0.05
CA ARG A 153 -12.02 30.14 0.61
C ARG A 153 -11.40 31.54 0.52
N ARG A 154 -10.10 31.67 0.76
CA ARG A 154 -9.35 32.93 0.57
C ARG A 154 -9.38 33.40 -0.88
N LYS A 155 -9.14 32.49 -1.83
CA LYS A 155 -9.29 32.80 -3.26
C LYS A 155 -10.70 33.19 -3.67
N ALA A 156 -11.72 32.69 -2.96
CA ALA A 156 -13.11 33.10 -3.16
C ALA A 156 -13.44 34.52 -2.62
N GLY A 157 -12.48 35.18 -1.95
CA GLY A 157 -12.60 36.58 -1.51
C GLY A 157 -12.95 36.76 -0.04
N GLU A 158 -12.85 35.71 0.78
CA GLU A 158 -13.03 35.88 2.23
C GLU A 158 -11.84 36.66 2.84
N PRO A 159 -12.09 37.63 3.74
CA PRO A 159 -11.02 38.44 4.32
C PRO A 159 -10.12 37.61 5.23
N SER A 160 -8.84 37.52 4.89
CA SER A 160 -7.81 36.84 5.70
C SER A 160 -6.59 37.72 5.90
N SER A 161 -5.91 37.59 7.03
CA SER A 161 -4.68 38.32 7.33
C SER A 161 -3.41 37.63 6.79
N VAL A 162 -3.52 36.38 6.34
CA VAL A 162 -2.39 35.58 5.84
C VAL A 162 -2.07 35.91 4.38
N VAL A 163 -0.82 36.32 4.12
CA VAL A 163 -0.28 36.51 2.77
C VAL A 163 -0.13 35.14 2.08
N GLU A 164 -0.76 34.96 0.92
CA GLU A 164 -0.64 33.73 0.14
C GLU A 164 0.72 33.62 -0.55
N GLU A 165 1.44 32.54 -0.28
CA GLU A 165 2.54 32.10 -1.15
C GLU A 165 1.95 31.44 -2.40
N VAL A 166 2.19 32.05 -3.56
CA VAL A 166 1.74 31.52 -4.85
C VAL A 166 2.58 30.30 -5.18
N GLY A 167 1.96 29.11 -5.18
CA GLY A 167 2.62 27.88 -5.52
C GLY A 167 2.75 27.70 -7.04
N ASN A 168 3.69 26.86 -7.47
CA ASN A 168 3.89 26.55 -8.89
C ASN A 168 2.61 26.03 -9.58
N GLU A 169 1.77 25.27 -8.87
CA GLU A 169 0.49 24.78 -9.40
C GLU A 169 -0.51 25.92 -9.67
N ASP A 170 -0.50 26.97 -8.83
CA ASP A 170 -1.35 28.14 -9.02
C ASP A 170 -0.91 28.95 -10.25
N ILE A 171 0.40 29.13 -10.43
CA ILE A 171 0.97 29.82 -11.61
C ILE A 171 0.55 29.09 -12.89
N ILE A 172 0.61 27.75 -12.88
CA ILE A 172 0.21 26.93 -14.02
C ILE A 172 -1.31 27.05 -14.27
N ALA A 173 -2.13 27.06 -13.21
CA ALA A 173 -3.57 27.23 -13.33
C ALA A 173 -3.94 28.60 -13.92
N ASP A 174 -3.28 29.67 -13.46
CA ASP A 174 -3.49 31.03 -13.98
C ASP A 174 -3.07 31.14 -15.45
N ALA A 175 -1.96 30.51 -15.82
CA ALA A 175 -1.52 30.44 -17.21
C ALA A 175 -2.54 29.70 -18.10
N ARG A 176 -3.10 28.58 -17.62
CA ARG A 176 -4.14 27.83 -18.34
C ARG A 176 -5.42 28.65 -18.50
N GLN A 177 -5.84 29.34 -17.45
CA GLN A 177 -7.03 30.20 -17.47
C GLN A 177 -6.87 31.34 -18.49
N LYS A 178 -5.68 31.94 -18.59
CA LYS A 178 -5.37 32.97 -19.60
C LYS A 178 -5.41 32.45 -21.04
N ILE A 179 -5.07 31.18 -21.25
CA ILE A 179 -5.11 30.51 -22.57
C ILE A 179 -6.54 30.06 -22.91
N GLY A 180 -7.48 30.10 -21.96
CA GLY A 180 -8.86 29.65 -22.15
C GLY A 180 -9.04 28.13 -21.98
N VAL A 181 -8.06 27.44 -21.39
CA VAL A 181 -8.16 26.01 -21.09
C VAL A 181 -8.93 25.82 -19.79
N VAL A 182 -10.02 25.05 -19.85
CA VAL A 182 -10.92 24.82 -18.71
C VAL A 182 -10.84 23.36 -18.26
N GLU A 183 -11.00 23.12 -16.97
CA GLU A 183 -11.15 21.75 -16.48
C GLU A 183 -12.50 21.17 -16.91
N GLU A 184 -12.53 19.87 -17.21
CA GLU A 184 -13.75 19.17 -17.60
C GLU A 184 -14.89 19.39 -16.58
N PRO A 185 -16.10 19.78 -17.04
CA PRO A 185 -17.19 20.16 -16.15
C PRO A 185 -17.71 18.97 -15.32
N GLY A 186 -17.65 19.10 -14.00
CA GLY A 186 -18.24 18.15 -13.06
C GLY A 186 -17.55 18.15 -11.70
N PRO A 187 -18.04 17.35 -10.75
CA PRO A 187 -17.42 17.24 -9.44
C PRO A 187 -16.03 16.58 -9.57
N LYS A 188 -15.05 17.11 -8.83
CA LYS A 188 -13.77 16.45 -8.59
C LYS A 188 -13.98 15.24 -7.68
N GLY A 189 -13.20 14.19 -7.90
CA GLY A 189 -13.24 12.98 -7.10
C GLY A 189 -12.07 12.89 -6.15
N ASP A 190 -12.36 12.68 -4.87
CA ASP A 190 -11.36 12.41 -3.83
C ASP A 190 -11.40 10.92 -3.45
N LEU A 191 -10.23 10.28 -3.47
CA LEU A 191 -10.06 8.88 -3.10
C LEU A 191 -9.34 8.79 -1.75
N VAL A 192 -10.04 8.33 -0.72
CA VAL A 192 -9.48 8.22 0.63
C VAL A 192 -9.20 6.75 0.96
N ILE A 193 -7.94 6.43 1.24
CA ILE A 193 -7.51 5.05 1.50
C ILE A 193 -7.20 4.86 2.98
N GLY A 194 -8.00 4.03 3.64
CA GLY A 194 -7.81 3.62 5.04
C GLY A 194 -8.76 4.31 6.03
N ARG A 195 -9.11 3.59 7.10
CA ARG A 195 -10.06 4.07 8.12
C ARG A 195 -9.56 5.30 8.88
N HIS A 196 -8.27 5.36 9.20
CA HIS A 196 -7.70 6.50 9.91
C HIS A 196 -7.65 7.74 9.02
N THR A 197 -7.20 7.56 7.77
CA THR A 197 -7.22 8.60 6.73
C THR A 197 -8.63 9.17 6.54
N TRP A 198 -9.66 8.32 6.52
CA TRP A 198 -11.05 8.77 6.43
C TRP A 198 -11.51 9.62 7.62
N LYS A 199 -11.16 9.22 8.85
CA LYS A 199 -11.45 10.00 10.05
C LYS A 199 -10.76 11.37 10.02
N GLU A 200 -9.50 11.42 9.59
CA GLU A 200 -8.77 12.67 9.43
C GLU A 200 -9.34 13.55 8.32
N TYR A 201 -9.69 12.94 7.18
CA TYR A 201 -10.30 13.62 6.04
C TYR A 201 -11.60 14.32 6.45
N ILE A 202 -12.53 13.64 7.12
CA ILE A 202 -13.78 14.28 7.58
C ILE A 202 -13.48 15.40 8.58
N ARG A 203 -12.55 15.18 9.52
CA ARG A 203 -12.19 16.21 10.51
C ARG A 203 -11.55 17.43 9.85
N GLY A 204 -10.69 17.23 8.86
CA GLY A 204 -10.06 18.29 8.07
C GLY A 204 -11.08 19.04 7.21
N LEU A 205 -12.06 18.34 6.66
CA LEU A 205 -13.16 18.94 5.92
C LEU A 205 -14.01 19.85 6.82
N HIS A 206 -14.41 19.36 8.00
CA HIS A 206 -15.15 20.19 8.96
C HIS A 206 -14.33 21.38 9.44
N GLU A 207 -13.06 21.17 9.77
CA GLU A 207 -12.18 22.25 10.22
C GLU A 207 -11.92 23.29 9.13
N GLY A 208 -11.74 22.88 7.87
CA GLY A 208 -11.50 23.80 6.77
C GLY A 208 -12.70 24.71 6.48
N TRP A 209 -13.92 24.17 6.56
CA TRP A 209 -15.15 24.93 6.29
C TRP A 209 -15.68 25.71 7.49
N LEU A 210 -15.63 25.13 8.69
CA LEU A 210 -16.19 25.73 9.90
C LEU A 210 -15.14 26.45 10.76
N GLY A 211 -13.86 26.16 10.54
CA GLY A 211 -12.77 26.76 11.29
C GLY A 211 -12.39 28.16 10.80
N PRO A 212 -11.60 28.88 11.61
CA PRO A 212 -11.04 30.17 11.21
C PRO A 212 -10.08 30.00 10.02
N LEU A 213 -10.00 31.05 9.20
CA LEU A 213 -9.05 31.13 8.09
C LEU A 213 -7.62 31.41 8.58
N ASP A 214 -7.50 32.22 9.61
CA ASP A 214 -6.22 32.61 10.17
C ASP A 214 -5.76 31.58 11.22
N PRO A 215 -4.48 31.18 11.21
CA PRO A 215 -3.95 30.27 12.21
C PRO A 215 -4.05 30.91 13.61
N PRO A 216 -4.26 30.10 14.66
CA PRO A 216 -4.23 30.62 16.02
C PRO A 216 -2.88 31.27 16.30
N SER A 217 -2.87 32.39 17.03
CA SER A 217 -1.64 33.04 17.48
C SER A 217 -0.76 32.00 18.18
N PRO A 218 0.55 31.92 17.86
CA PRO A 218 1.45 31.02 18.56
C PRO A 218 1.38 31.28 20.07
N PRO A 219 1.46 30.23 20.91
CA PRO A 219 1.47 30.41 22.35
C PRO A 219 2.60 31.37 22.72
N ALA A 220 2.29 32.36 23.56
CA ALA A 220 3.27 33.33 24.03
C ALA A 220 4.49 32.56 24.58
N ALA A 221 5.68 32.91 24.09
CA ALA A 221 6.93 32.34 24.61
C ALA A 221 6.92 32.48 26.15
N PRO A 222 7.36 31.47 26.90
CA PRO A 222 7.46 31.59 28.35
C PRO A 222 8.29 32.84 28.64
N ALA A 223 7.68 33.78 29.37
CA ALA A 223 8.33 35.02 29.75
C ALA A 223 9.64 34.65 30.46
N GLU A 224 10.76 35.12 29.92
CA GLU A 224 12.03 35.08 30.63
C GLU A 224 11.80 35.78 31.98
N GLU A 225 11.88 35.00 33.05
CA GLU A 225 11.89 35.54 34.40
C GLU A 225 13.07 36.52 34.51
N PRO A 226 12.87 37.77 34.97
CA PRO A 226 13.96 38.70 35.10
C PRO A 226 14.98 38.16 36.11
N GLU A 227 16.22 37.97 35.66
CA GLU A 227 17.36 37.67 36.54
C GLU A 227 17.43 38.73 37.64
N GLU A 228 17.17 38.32 38.89
CA GLU A 228 17.46 39.12 40.08
C GLU A 228 18.97 39.43 40.09
N GLY A 229 19.29 40.69 39.79
CA GLY A 229 20.65 41.22 39.92
C GLY A 229 21.13 41.06 41.36
N GLY A 230 22.09 40.17 41.55
CA GLY A 230 22.86 40.06 42.78
C GLY A 230 23.62 41.35 43.05
N SER A 231 23.08 42.19 43.93
CA SER A 231 23.81 43.29 44.54
C SER A 231 24.86 42.72 45.49
N GLY A 232 26.12 42.69 45.03
CA GLY A 232 27.28 42.54 45.92
C GLY A 232 27.43 43.79 46.78
N GLU A 233 27.02 43.71 48.04
CA GLU A 233 27.32 44.71 49.07
C GLU A 233 28.54 44.27 49.90
N LYS A 234 29.38 45.26 50.21
CA LYS A 234 30.73 45.16 50.79
C LYS A 234 30.74 44.65 52.23
N GLY A 235 31.83 43.97 52.58
CA GLY A 235 32.30 43.73 53.94
C GLY A 235 33.72 43.17 53.92
#